data_AF-A0A448Z1Z4-F1
#
_entry.id   AF-A0A448Z1Z4-F1
#
_cell.length_a   1.000
_cell.length_b   1.000
_cell.length_c   1.000
_cell.angle_alpha   90.00
_cell.angle_beta   90.00
_cell.angle_gamma   90.00
#
_symmetry.space_group_name_H-M   'P 1'
#
loop_
_entity.id
_entity.type
_entity.pdbx_description
1 polymer ?
#
loop_
_entity_poly.entity_id
_entity_poly.type
_entity_poly.pdbx_seq_one_letter_code
_entity_poly.pdbx_strand_id
1 'polypeptide(L)'
;MMEYACVRSARPKKETHKAVVIEWDDVYAADPDLIVVGCCGFDLERNIRDTLMKKEQLQKLRAGQNHRIYASYGDWYIAQPAPFLLQGVALLAQCAYQNEPGVLDAITDLGYETIGWKPVDVMETATIDSEKERQRKRLVKDCVIGDMEDIVLDIDHPGFAKIHDIACKQGEMTYTDPETGYDVFTRIAHEKRGKCCGSGCRHCPYSHANVKNKAAKIQQPSILYKQSCEETKDGKLPMFSTSNSQIKVLFFSGGKDSFLAIRALVRKHYEDGPFGLILLTTFDATSRVIAHQEVSIDQVVKQASHLDITLVGIPLRRGSGETYTDRIRCGLKAIQSFIPLQSRVSSLVFGDLHLSHVKEWRDKILAHLDCELEYPVWKRSYMDLLEDLEASKVPCEVSGSTREEEVPLGTVFDRKLYNKLINTEIDGFGECGEFHSLAMVWVVPRSTALGLRVE
;
A
#
# COMPACT_ATOMS: atom_id res chain seq x y z
N MET A 1 -33.37 -20.53 -6.41
CA MET A 1 -33.38 -19.95 -5.06
C MET A 1 -32.51 -20.83 -4.19
N MET A 2 -31.24 -20.46 -3.98
CA MET A 2 -30.43 -21.07 -2.93
C MET A 2 -30.97 -20.52 -1.60
N GLU A 3 -31.66 -21.35 -0.82
CA GLU A 3 -31.93 -21.02 0.57
C GLU A 3 -30.59 -20.93 1.28
N TYR A 4 -30.17 -19.71 1.63
CA TYR A 4 -29.13 -19.52 2.64
C TYR A 4 -29.64 -20.21 3.89
N ALA A 5 -29.04 -21.35 4.25
CA ALA A 5 -29.26 -22.01 5.52
C ALA A 5 -28.72 -21.10 6.63
N CYS A 6 -29.47 -20.05 6.95
CA CYS A 6 -29.30 -19.35 8.20
C CYS A 6 -29.55 -20.39 9.29
N VAL A 7 -28.51 -20.73 10.04
CA VAL A 7 -28.63 -21.36 11.35
C VAL A 7 -29.83 -20.69 12.05
N ARG A 8 -30.85 -21.46 12.46
CA ARG A 8 -32.14 -20.90 12.94
C ARG A 8 -31.96 -19.92 14.13
N SER A 9 -30.84 -19.99 14.83
CA SER A 9 -30.41 -19.09 15.92
C SER A 9 -29.72 -17.79 15.46
N ALA A 10 -29.20 -17.72 14.23
CA ALA A 10 -28.37 -16.61 13.75
C ALA A 10 -29.15 -15.44 13.09
N ARG A 11 -30.49 -15.53 12.98
CA ARG A 11 -31.31 -14.35 12.64
C ARG A 11 -31.64 -13.60 13.92
N PRO A 12 -31.01 -12.44 14.19
CA PRO A 12 -31.39 -11.65 15.36
C PRO A 12 -32.84 -11.21 15.19
N LYS A 13 -33.66 -11.31 16.26
CA LYS A 13 -35.08 -10.92 16.23
C LYS A 13 -35.30 -9.42 15.94
N LYS A 14 -34.24 -8.62 15.98
CA LYS A 14 -34.16 -7.22 15.54
C LYS A 14 -32.95 -7.07 14.64
N GLU A 15 -33.05 -6.26 13.60
CA GLU A 15 -31.90 -5.86 12.78
C GLU A 15 -30.83 -5.23 13.68
N THR A 16 -29.61 -5.76 13.65
CA THR A 16 -28.45 -5.20 14.38
C THR A 16 -27.28 -5.08 13.43
N HIS A 17 -26.49 -4.02 13.58
CA HIS A 17 -25.25 -3.81 12.81
C HIS A 17 -24.03 -4.55 13.38
N LYS A 18 -24.19 -5.45 14.36
CA LYS A 18 -23.09 -6.20 14.98
C LYS A 18 -23.00 -7.60 14.39
N ALA A 19 -21.77 -8.10 14.23
CA ALA A 19 -21.51 -9.50 13.88
C ALA A 19 -22.17 -10.43 14.90
N VAL A 20 -22.88 -11.45 14.41
CA VAL A 20 -23.54 -12.45 15.26
C VAL A 20 -22.52 -13.54 15.58
N VAL A 21 -22.32 -13.81 16.87
CA VAL A 21 -21.48 -14.92 17.33
C VAL A 21 -22.27 -16.23 17.16
N ILE A 22 -21.68 -17.22 16.51
CA ILE A 22 -22.26 -18.56 16.30
C ILE A 22 -21.39 -19.56 17.06
N GLU A 23 -22.00 -20.37 17.91
CA GLU A 23 -21.31 -21.40 18.68
C GLU A 23 -21.15 -22.70 17.86
N TRP A 24 -20.19 -23.55 18.24
CA TRP A 24 -19.94 -24.81 17.50
C TRP A 24 -21.14 -25.76 17.50
N ASP A 25 -21.92 -25.81 18.57
CA ASP A 25 -23.13 -26.65 18.64
C ASP A 25 -24.17 -26.26 17.59
N ASP A 26 -24.29 -24.96 17.30
CA ASP A 26 -25.14 -24.44 16.23
C ASP A 26 -24.62 -24.86 14.84
N VAL A 27 -23.30 -24.85 14.65
CA VAL A 27 -22.64 -25.31 13.41
C VAL A 27 -22.83 -26.82 13.22
N TYR A 28 -22.70 -27.61 14.28
CA TYR A 28 -22.95 -29.06 14.25
C TYR A 28 -24.41 -29.39 13.97
N ALA A 29 -25.36 -28.60 14.50
CA ALA A 29 -26.78 -28.79 14.22
C ALA A 29 -27.15 -28.41 12.78
N ALA A 30 -26.48 -27.41 12.20
CA ALA A 30 -26.68 -27.01 10.80
C ALA A 30 -26.01 -27.99 9.81
N ASP A 31 -24.87 -28.56 10.22
CA ASP A 31 -24.08 -29.56 9.49
C ASP A 31 -23.91 -29.24 7.99
N PRO A 32 -23.19 -28.15 7.66
CA PRO A 32 -23.15 -27.62 6.30
C PRO A 32 -22.48 -28.59 5.31
N ASP A 33 -22.97 -28.60 4.08
CA ASP A 33 -22.39 -29.36 2.96
C ASP A 33 -21.17 -28.68 2.32
N LEU A 34 -20.93 -27.40 2.62
CA LEU A 34 -19.83 -26.57 2.14
C LEU A 34 -19.46 -25.53 3.20
N ILE A 35 -18.17 -25.33 3.45
CA ILE A 35 -17.66 -24.24 4.31
C ILE A 35 -16.65 -23.40 3.53
N VAL A 36 -16.78 -22.08 3.66
CA VAL A 36 -15.81 -21.10 3.16
C VAL A 36 -15.35 -20.22 4.31
N VAL A 37 -14.04 -20.11 4.50
CA VAL A 37 -13.39 -19.31 5.55
C VAL A 37 -12.70 -18.10 4.91
N GLY A 38 -13.23 -16.92 5.17
CA GLY A 38 -12.75 -15.66 4.60
C GLY A 38 -12.88 -14.50 5.57
N CYS A 39 -12.14 -14.54 6.68
CA CYS A 39 -12.19 -13.50 7.70
C CYS A 39 -11.65 -12.18 7.15
N CYS A 40 -12.43 -11.10 7.31
CA CYS A 40 -12.01 -9.75 6.99
C CYS A 40 -10.75 -9.38 7.78
N GLY A 41 -9.81 -8.70 7.12
CA GLY A 41 -8.48 -8.35 7.60
C GLY A 41 -7.44 -9.45 7.43
N PHE A 42 -7.83 -10.66 7.01
CA PHE A 42 -6.94 -11.82 6.92
C PHE A 42 -6.67 -12.24 5.47
N ASP A 43 -5.40 -12.47 5.18
CA ASP A 43 -4.95 -13.07 3.94
C ASP A 43 -5.35 -14.56 3.85
N LEU A 44 -5.19 -15.11 2.64
CA LEU A 44 -5.52 -16.51 2.36
C LEU A 44 -4.77 -17.48 3.29
N GLU A 45 -3.48 -17.24 3.55
CA GLU A 45 -2.64 -18.15 4.33
C GLU A 45 -3.04 -18.18 5.81
N ARG A 46 -3.42 -17.03 6.37
CA ARG A 46 -3.99 -16.95 7.72
C ARG A 46 -5.33 -17.66 7.79
N ASN A 47 -6.21 -17.46 6.81
CA ASN A 47 -7.48 -18.19 6.76
C ASN A 47 -7.28 -19.71 6.61
N ILE A 48 -6.29 -20.19 5.83
CA ILE A 48 -5.92 -21.61 5.76
C ILE A 48 -5.43 -22.12 7.12
N ARG A 49 -4.50 -21.41 7.75
CA ARG A 49 -3.94 -21.80 9.06
C ARG A 49 -5.03 -21.89 10.13
N ASP A 50 -5.88 -20.88 10.21
CA ASP A 50 -6.96 -20.82 11.21
C ASP A 50 -7.98 -21.93 10.97
N THR A 51 -8.27 -22.25 9.70
CA THR A 51 -9.08 -23.42 9.32
C THR A 51 -8.45 -24.73 9.79
N LEU A 52 -7.15 -24.93 9.55
CA LEU A 52 -6.43 -26.14 9.97
C LEU A 52 -6.30 -26.25 11.50
N MET A 53 -6.21 -25.14 12.23
CA MET A 53 -6.22 -25.14 13.70
C MET A 53 -7.56 -25.63 14.29
N LYS A 54 -8.65 -25.59 13.50
CA LYS A 54 -9.97 -26.11 13.87
C LYS A 54 -10.30 -27.44 13.19
N LYS A 55 -9.28 -28.16 12.70
CA LYS A 55 -9.41 -29.43 11.99
C LYS A 55 -10.28 -30.45 12.73
N GLU A 56 -10.04 -30.69 14.02
CA GLU A 56 -10.80 -31.67 14.80
C GLU A 56 -12.30 -31.35 14.88
N GLN A 57 -12.64 -30.06 14.91
CA GLN A 57 -14.03 -29.62 14.89
C GLN A 57 -14.64 -29.76 13.50
N LEU A 58 -13.89 -29.37 12.46
CA LEU A 58 -14.35 -29.34 11.07
C LEU A 58 -14.48 -30.74 10.45
N GLN A 59 -13.62 -31.69 10.82
CA GLN A 59 -13.66 -33.10 10.38
C GLN A 59 -14.97 -33.81 10.72
N LYS A 60 -15.67 -33.35 11.75
CA LYS A 60 -16.95 -33.94 12.20
C LYS A 60 -18.13 -33.54 11.31
N LEU A 61 -17.98 -32.50 10.51
CA LEU A 61 -19.04 -31.95 9.66
C LEU A 61 -19.04 -32.62 8.27
N ARG A 62 -20.21 -32.66 7.62
CA ARG A 62 -20.35 -33.14 6.23
C ARG A 62 -19.40 -32.43 5.26
N ALA A 63 -19.22 -31.12 5.39
CA ALA A 63 -18.24 -30.37 4.59
C ALA A 63 -16.81 -30.89 4.75
N GLY A 64 -16.38 -31.21 5.97
CA GLY A 64 -15.04 -31.75 6.25
C GLY A 64 -14.86 -33.17 5.69
N GLN A 65 -15.83 -34.05 5.93
CA GLN A 65 -15.80 -35.44 5.45
C GLN A 65 -15.79 -35.56 3.92
N ASN A 66 -16.38 -34.59 3.21
CA ASN A 66 -16.44 -34.58 1.76
C ASN A 66 -15.35 -33.70 1.10
N HIS A 67 -14.35 -33.24 1.86
CA HIS A 67 -13.27 -32.36 1.37
C HIS A 67 -13.77 -31.03 0.76
N ARG A 68 -14.87 -30.48 1.29
CA ARG A 68 -15.54 -29.25 0.81
C ARG A 68 -15.37 -28.09 1.78
N ILE A 69 -14.12 -27.86 2.18
CA ILE A 69 -13.74 -26.69 2.99
C ILE A 69 -12.75 -25.87 2.18
N TYR A 70 -13.00 -24.57 2.09
CA TYR A 70 -12.16 -23.64 1.33
C TYR A 70 -11.79 -22.44 2.20
N ALA A 71 -10.61 -21.91 1.96
CA ALA A 71 -10.18 -20.64 2.51
C ALA A 71 -10.05 -19.61 1.39
N SER A 72 -10.30 -18.35 1.72
CA SER A 72 -10.25 -17.22 0.79
C SER A 72 -9.49 -16.06 1.40
N TYR A 73 -9.01 -15.14 0.56
CA TYR A 73 -8.57 -13.82 1.01
C TYR A 73 -9.80 -12.99 1.43
N GLY A 74 -9.95 -12.71 2.72
CA GLY A 74 -11.21 -12.16 3.25
C GLY A 74 -11.52 -10.76 2.75
N ASP A 75 -10.51 -9.89 2.66
CA ASP A 75 -10.72 -8.51 2.22
C ASP A 75 -11.04 -8.38 0.73
N TRP A 76 -10.58 -9.32 -0.07
CA TRP A 76 -10.81 -9.31 -1.51
C TRP A 76 -12.24 -9.76 -1.80
N TYR A 77 -12.67 -10.88 -1.24
CA TYR A 77 -13.88 -11.57 -1.70
C TYR A 77 -15.09 -11.39 -0.79
N ILE A 78 -14.91 -10.93 0.45
CA ILE A 78 -15.98 -10.94 1.47
C ILE A 78 -16.29 -9.52 2.01
N ALA A 79 -15.34 -8.59 2.05
CA ALA A 79 -15.47 -7.37 2.87
C ALA A 79 -15.44 -5.97 2.18
N GLN A 80 -15.11 -5.84 0.88
CA GLN A 80 -15.00 -4.52 0.20
C GLN A 80 -15.87 -4.40 -1.09
N PRO A 81 -16.20 -3.18 -1.59
CA PRO A 81 -17.36 -3.00 -2.47
C PRO A 81 -17.10 -3.33 -3.96
N ALA A 82 -18.13 -3.93 -4.57
CA ALA A 82 -18.47 -4.08 -6.00
C ALA A 82 -17.67 -5.05 -6.92
N PRO A 83 -16.44 -4.81 -7.43
CA PRO A 83 -15.87 -5.66 -8.49
C PRO A 83 -15.53 -7.07 -8.01
N PHE A 84 -14.92 -7.18 -6.82
CA PHE A 84 -14.54 -8.47 -6.24
C PHE A 84 -15.69 -9.18 -5.53
N LEU A 85 -16.83 -8.52 -5.33
CA LEU A 85 -18.02 -9.17 -4.77
C LEU A 85 -18.65 -10.12 -5.81
N LEU A 86 -18.68 -9.71 -7.08
CA LEU A 86 -19.13 -10.56 -8.18
C LEU A 86 -18.18 -11.74 -8.40
N GLN A 87 -16.87 -11.48 -8.31
CA GLN A 87 -15.83 -12.52 -8.27
C GLN A 87 -16.04 -13.47 -7.07
N GLY A 88 -16.30 -12.93 -5.88
CA GLY A 88 -16.60 -13.70 -4.67
C GLY A 88 -17.84 -14.57 -4.84
N VAL A 89 -18.89 -14.07 -5.50
CA VAL A 89 -20.10 -14.85 -5.83
C VAL A 89 -19.78 -15.97 -6.83
N ALA A 90 -18.97 -15.70 -7.86
CA ALA A 90 -18.55 -16.70 -8.84
C ALA A 90 -17.71 -17.81 -8.17
N LEU A 91 -16.80 -17.45 -7.26
CA LEU A 91 -15.97 -18.38 -6.51
C LEU A 91 -16.79 -19.22 -5.52
N LEU A 92 -17.76 -18.60 -4.83
CA LEU A 92 -18.73 -19.31 -4.00
C LEU A 92 -19.55 -20.32 -4.84
N ALA A 93 -19.95 -19.93 -6.05
CA ALA A 93 -20.65 -20.83 -6.97
C ALA A 93 -19.75 -21.98 -7.44
N GLN A 94 -18.47 -21.73 -7.76
CA GLN A 94 -17.52 -22.80 -8.09
C GLN A 94 -17.39 -23.80 -6.93
N CYS A 95 -17.27 -23.34 -5.69
CA CYS A 95 -17.24 -24.21 -4.50
C CYS A 95 -18.54 -25.01 -4.32
N ALA A 96 -19.69 -24.38 -4.55
CA ALA A 96 -20.99 -25.02 -4.40
C ALA A 96 -21.26 -26.09 -5.48
N TYR A 97 -20.79 -25.87 -6.70
CA TYR A 97 -21.09 -26.67 -7.88
C TYR A 97 -19.88 -27.46 -8.44
N GLN A 98 -18.88 -27.79 -7.62
CA GLN A 98 -17.67 -28.50 -8.06
C GLN A 98 -17.91 -29.84 -8.80
N ASN A 99 -19.07 -30.45 -8.59
CA ASN A 99 -19.45 -31.72 -9.22
C ASN A 99 -20.35 -31.54 -10.45
N GLU A 100 -20.57 -30.32 -10.92
CA GLU A 100 -21.44 -29.98 -12.05
C GLU A 100 -20.60 -29.29 -13.15
N PRO A 101 -19.97 -30.06 -14.06
CA PRO A 101 -19.02 -29.52 -15.04
C PRO A 101 -19.61 -28.42 -15.92
N GLY A 102 -20.88 -28.57 -16.35
CA GLY A 102 -21.54 -27.55 -17.17
C GLY A 102 -21.76 -26.21 -16.46
N VAL A 103 -21.84 -26.21 -15.12
CA VAL A 103 -21.91 -24.97 -14.33
C VAL A 103 -20.51 -24.37 -14.19
N LEU A 104 -19.48 -25.19 -13.98
CA LEU A 104 -18.09 -24.73 -13.89
C LEU A 104 -17.59 -24.15 -15.22
N ASP A 105 -17.93 -24.79 -16.35
CA ASP A 105 -17.61 -24.29 -17.69
C ASP A 105 -18.30 -22.94 -17.93
N ALA A 106 -19.59 -22.83 -17.61
CA ALA A 106 -20.33 -21.58 -17.72
C ALA A 106 -19.77 -20.46 -16.82
N ILE A 107 -19.27 -20.77 -15.62
CA ILE A 107 -18.61 -19.78 -14.75
C ILE A 107 -17.22 -19.42 -15.28
N THR A 108 -16.49 -20.38 -15.84
CA THR A 108 -15.16 -20.17 -16.43
C THR A 108 -15.27 -19.27 -17.67
N ASP A 109 -16.30 -19.45 -18.49
CA ASP A 109 -16.62 -18.61 -19.65
C ASP A 109 -16.91 -17.15 -19.28
N LEU A 110 -17.27 -16.86 -18.02
CA LEU A 110 -17.44 -15.50 -17.51
C LEU A 110 -16.11 -14.81 -17.18
N GLY A 111 -14.97 -15.50 -17.28
CA GLY A 111 -13.63 -14.92 -17.16
C GLY A 111 -13.15 -14.69 -15.72
N TYR A 112 -13.72 -15.40 -14.73
CA TYR A 112 -13.37 -15.22 -13.32
C TYR A 112 -12.22 -16.14 -12.87
N GLU A 113 -11.06 -15.57 -12.50
CA GLU A 113 -9.88 -16.31 -12.02
C GLU A 113 -9.95 -16.78 -10.54
N THR A 114 -9.33 -17.92 -10.22
CA THR A 114 -9.31 -18.53 -8.87
C THR A 114 -8.15 -18.07 -7.97
N ILE A 115 -7.67 -16.84 -8.17
CA ILE A 115 -6.60 -16.28 -7.34
C ILE A 115 -7.12 -16.05 -5.92
N GLY A 116 -6.25 -16.22 -4.91
CA GLY A 116 -6.61 -15.89 -3.52
C GLY A 116 -7.61 -16.85 -2.84
N TRP A 117 -7.83 -18.05 -3.40
CA TRP A 117 -8.68 -19.10 -2.83
C TRP A 117 -8.02 -20.48 -2.90
N LYS A 118 -8.24 -21.34 -1.90
CA LYS A 118 -7.74 -22.72 -1.89
C LYS A 118 -8.65 -23.69 -1.14
N PRO A 119 -8.76 -24.95 -1.60
CA PRO A 119 -9.30 -26.03 -0.77
C PRO A 119 -8.36 -26.29 0.42
N VAL A 120 -8.95 -26.59 1.57
CA VAL A 120 -8.23 -26.94 2.79
C VAL A 120 -8.61 -28.36 3.18
N ASP A 121 -7.69 -29.30 3.01
CA ASP A 121 -7.93 -30.69 3.38
C ASP A 121 -7.75 -30.88 4.90
N VAL A 122 -8.89 -30.97 5.58
CA VAL A 122 -8.93 -31.26 7.02
C VAL A 122 -8.92 -32.76 7.33
N MET A 123 -8.91 -33.65 6.35
CA MET A 123 -8.88 -35.11 6.54
C MET A 123 -7.47 -35.68 6.43
N GLU A 124 -6.58 -35.04 5.67
CA GLU A 124 -5.22 -35.53 5.44
C GLU A 124 -4.33 -35.41 6.69
N THR A 125 -3.71 -36.50 7.15
CA THR A 125 -2.67 -36.48 8.19
C THR A 125 -1.32 -36.23 7.54
N ALA A 126 -1.04 -34.97 7.17
CA ALA A 126 0.26 -34.63 6.61
C ALA A 126 1.34 -34.62 7.71
N THR A 127 2.24 -35.61 7.66
CA THR A 127 3.61 -35.49 8.18
C THR A 127 4.27 -34.32 7.46
N ILE A 128 4.60 -33.27 8.21
CA ILE A 128 5.22 -32.05 7.68
C ILE A 128 6.64 -32.39 7.23
N ASP A 129 6.85 -32.55 5.92
CA ASP A 129 8.18 -32.68 5.32
C ASP A 129 8.82 -31.29 5.25
N SER A 130 9.38 -30.89 6.39
CA SER A 130 9.79 -29.54 6.76
C SER A 130 10.88 -28.90 5.88
N GLU A 131 11.53 -29.66 4.98
CA GLU A 131 12.67 -29.20 4.17
C GLU A 131 12.26 -28.62 2.82
N LYS A 132 11.32 -29.25 2.09
CA LYS A 132 10.82 -28.73 0.80
C LYS A 132 9.92 -27.49 1.00
N GLU A 133 9.16 -27.46 2.09
CA GLU A 133 8.37 -26.30 2.52
C GLU A 133 9.28 -25.11 2.86
N ARG A 134 10.42 -25.34 3.53
CA ARG A 134 11.42 -24.28 3.85
C ARG A 134 12.05 -23.67 2.60
N GLN A 135 12.27 -24.46 1.57
CA GLN A 135 12.84 -24.00 0.30
C GLN A 135 11.82 -23.17 -0.51
N ARG A 136 10.54 -23.55 -0.50
CA ARG A 136 9.44 -22.80 -1.13
C ARG A 136 9.05 -21.53 -0.34
N LYS A 137 9.14 -21.59 1.00
CA LYS A 137 8.97 -20.46 1.94
C LYS A 137 9.98 -19.33 1.73
N ARG A 138 11.17 -19.59 1.19
CA ARG A 138 12.12 -18.54 0.79
C ARG A 138 11.67 -17.83 -0.48
N LEU A 139 11.40 -18.59 -1.54
CA LEU A 139 11.16 -18.04 -2.88
C LEU A 139 9.88 -17.18 -3.02
N VAL A 140 8.85 -17.40 -2.18
CA VAL A 140 7.57 -16.66 -2.27
C VAL A 140 7.46 -15.54 -1.23
N LYS A 141 8.06 -15.71 -0.03
CA LYS A 141 8.10 -14.65 0.99
C LYS A 141 9.03 -13.49 0.59
N ASP A 142 9.97 -13.75 -0.32
CA ASP A 142 10.89 -12.76 -0.87
C ASP A 142 10.29 -11.86 -1.99
N CYS A 143 9.04 -12.08 -2.43
CA CYS A 143 8.53 -11.44 -3.67
C CYS A 143 7.43 -10.38 -3.51
N VAL A 144 6.94 -10.07 -2.31
CA VAL A 144 5.83 -9.11 -2.16
C VAL A 144 6.26 -7.93 -1.29
N ILE A 145 6.35 -6.77 -1.93
CA ILE A 145 6.72 -5.49 -1.30
C ILE A 145 5.43 -4.71 -1.15
N GLY A 146 5.08 -4.43 0.11
CA GLY A 146 3.81 -3.78 0.48
C GLY A 146 3.50 -2.57 -0.40
N ASP A 147 4.46 -1.68 -0.67
CA ASP A 147 4.23 -0.45 -1.44
C ASP A 147 3.60 -0.62 -2.86
N MET A 148 3.59 -1.83 -3.44
CA MET A 148 3.12 -2.07 -4.82
C MET A 148 1.99 -3.12 -4.95
N GLU A 149 1.39 -3.57 -3.85
CA GLU A 149 0.32 -4.61 -3.87
C GLU A 149 -0.97 -4.16 -4.58
N ASP A 150 -1.20 -2.85 -4.75
CA ASP A 150 -2.43 -2.29 -5.31
C ASP A 150 -2.53 -2.26 -6.85
N ILE A 151 -1.56 -2.85 -7.56
CA ILE A 151 -1.58 -2.87 -9.03
C ILE A 151 -1.30 -4.29 -9.54
N VAL A 152 -2.11 -5.23 -9.07
CA VAL A 152 -2.29 -6.48 -9.81
C VAL A 152 -3.02 -6.13 -11.10
N LEU A 153 -2.35 -6.45 -12.20
CA LEU A 153 -2.81 -6.25 -13.57
C LEU A 153 -4.19 -6.87 -13.75
N ASP A 154 -5.21 -6.04 -13.95
CA ASP A 154 -6.40 -6.46 -14.68
C ASP A 154 -5.95 -6.61 -16.14
N ILE A 155 -5.42 -7.79 -16.49
CA ILE A 155 -4.80 -8.04 -17.81
C ILE A 155 -5.83 -7.87 -18.93
N ASP A 156 -7.13 -8.01 -18.62
CA ASP A 156 -8.21 -7.99 -19.60
C ASP A 156 -9.11 -6.74 -19.56
N HIS A 157 -8.94 -5.81 -18.60
CA HIS A 157 -9.62 -4.52 -18.65
C HIS A 157 -8.65 -3.42 -19.12
N PRO A 158 -8.87 -2.76 -20.28
CA PRO A 158 -7.95 -1.73 -20.79
C PRO A 158 -7.77 -0.52 -19.85
N GLY A 159 -8.58 -0.41 -18.79
CA GLY A 159 -8.62 0.70 -17.86
C GLY A 159 -8.98 2.02 -18.53
N PHE A 160 -9.41 3.00 -17.75
CA PHE A 160 -9.77 4.30 -18.32
C PHE A 160 -8.55 5.06 -18.91
N ALA A 161 -7.31 4.70 -18.55
CA ALA A 161 -6.12 5.37 -19.08
C ALA A 161 -5.89 5.05 -20.56
N LYS A 162 -6.03 3.79 -21.00
CA LYS A 162 -5.86 3.45 -22.42
C LYS A 162 -6.97 4.06 -23.27
N ILE A 163 -8.21 4.04 -22.78
CA ILE A 163 -9.36 4.66 -23.47
C ILE A 163 -9.14 6.16 -23.61
N HIS A 164 -8.71 6.83 -22.54
CA HIS A 164 -8.32 8.24 -22.57
C HIS A 164 -7.24 8.51 -23.63
N ASP A 165 -6.20 7.67 -23.70
CA ASP A 165 -5.10 7.88 -24.65
C ASP A 165 -5.53 7.68 -26.11
N ILE A 166 -6.45 6.74 -26.37
CA ILE A 166 -7.08 6.54 -27.68
C ILE A 166 -7.90 7.77 -28.07
N ALA A 167 -8.77 8.25 -27.17
CA ALA A 167 -9.60 9.44 -27.39
C ALA A 167 -8.72 10.67 -27.66
N CYS A 168 -7.63 10.84 -26.92
CA CYS A 168 -6.66 11.92 -27.18
C CYS A 168 -6.02 11.79 -28.57
N LYS A 169 -5.58 10.59 -28.98
CA LYS A 169 -4.99 10.38 -30.31
C LYS A 169 -5.97 10.68 -31.45
N GLN A 170 -7.26 10.50 -31.21
CA GLN A 170 -8.33 10.82 -32.15
C GLN A 170 -8.78 12.29 -32.10
N GLY A 171 -8.25 13.09 -31.18
CA GLY A 171 -8.63 14.49 -30.99
C GLY A 171 -9.97 14.68 -30.27
N GLU A 172 -10.47 13.64 -29.61
CA GLU A 172 -11.74 13.69 -28.88
C GLU A 172 -11.59 14.43 -27.55
N MET A 173 -12.63 15.18 -27.19
CA MET A 173 -12.65 16.02 -26.00
C MET A 173 -13.13 15.29 -24.74
N THR A 174 -13.80 14.14 -24.94
CA THR A 174 -14.39 13.33 -23.88
C THR A 174 -14.26 11.86 -24.24
N TYR A 175 -14.29 10.98 -23.23
CA TYR A 175 -14.49 9.55 -23.40
C TYR A 175 -15.45 9.05 -22.32
N THR A 176 -16.13 7.93 -22.57
CA THR A 176 -17.02 7.32 -21.57
C THR A 176 -16.21 6.43 -20.64
N ASP A 177 -16.29 6.70 -19.34
CA ASP A 177 -15.62 5.92 -18.29
C ASP A 177 -16.24 4.51 -18.20
N PRO A 178 -15.48 3.43 -18.41
CA PRO A 178 -16.04 2.09 -18.49
C PRO A 178 -16.67 1.61 -17.18
N GLU A 179 -16.18 2.11 -16.04
CA GLU A 179 -16.67 1.71 -14.72
C GLU A 179 -17.95 2.47 -14.32
N THR A 180 -18.01 3.77 -14.59
CA THR A 180 -19.09 4.65 -14.12
C THR A 180 -20.13 5.00 -15.18
N GLY A 181 -19.80 4.81 -16.47
CA GLY A 181 -20.63 5.22 -17.61
C GLY A 181 -20.69 6.74 -17.84
N TYR A 182 -19.95 7.54 -17.07
CA TYR A 182 -19.94 9.00 -17.23
C TYR A 182 -19.00 9.46 -18.34
N ASP A 183 -19.35 10.57 -18.99
CA ASP A 183 -18.45 11.28 -19.90
C ASP A 183 -17.36 12.02 -19.10
N VAL A 184 -16.10 11.67 -19.39
CA VAL A 184 -14.92 12.23 -18.74
C VAL A 184 -14.13 13.05 -19.76
N PHE A 185 -13.84 14.31 -19.41
CA PHE A 185 -12.99 15.17 -20.23
C PHE A 185 -11.57 14.61 -20.39
N THR A 186 -11.09 14.60 -21.63
CA THR A 186 -9.71 14.21 -21.95
C THR A 186 -8.71 15.30 -21.57
N ARG A 187 -7.42 14.95 -21.58
CA ARG A 187 -6.34 15.94 -21.45
C ARG A 187 -6.48 17.06 -22.49
N ILE A 188 -6.78 16.73 -23.74
CA ILE A 188 -6.92 17.72 -24.85
C ILE A 188 -8.02 18.74 -24.52
N ALA A 189 -9.13 18.29 -23.94
CA ALA A 189 -10.18 19.21 -23.53
C ALA A 189 -9.74 20.22 -22.48
N HIS A 190 -8.89 19.77 -21.55
CA HIS A 190 -8.29 20.66 -20.57
C HIS A 190 -7.21 21.58 -21.19
N GLU A 191 -6.43 21.10 -22.14
CA GLU A 191 -5.44 21.91 -22.86
C GLU A 191 -6.10 23.03 -23.66
N LYS A 192 -7.20 22.72 -24.37
CA LYS A 192 -8.00 23.72 -25.10
C LYS A 192 -8.58 24.80 -24.18
N ARG A 193 -8.86 24.46 -22.91
CA ARG A 193 -9.30 25.44 -21.89
C ARG A 193 -8.17 26.40 -21.48
N GLY A 194 -6.91 26.00 -21.61
CA GLY A 194 -5.74 26.84 -21.34
C GLY A 194 -5.38 27.04 -19.86
N LYS A 195 -6.21 26.56 -18.91
CA LYS A 195 -5.94 26.71 -17.46
C LYS A 195 -6.58 25.62 -16.60
N CYS A 196 -5.99 25.39 -15.44
CA CYS A 196 -6.58 24.55 -14.39
C CYS A 196 -7.85 25.23 -13.82
N CYS A 197 -8.95 24.49 -13.69
CA CYS A 197 -10.20 25.01 -13.10
C CYS A 197 -10.27 24.88 -11.57
N GLY A 198 -9.31 24.18 -10.94
CA GLY A 198 -9.28 23.97 -9.50
C GLY A 198 -10.17 22.84 -8.97
N SER A 199 -10.75 22.01 -9.85
CA SER A 199 -11.73 20.99 -9.47
C SER A 199 -11.16 19.58 -9.22
N GLY A 200 -9.86 19.35 -9.40
CA GLY A 200 -9.28 18.00 -9.22
C GLY A 200 -9.49 17.05 -10.41
N CYS A 201 -9.57 17.56 -11.64
CA CYS A 201 -9.89 16.77 -12.83
C CYS A 201 -8.96 15.57 -13.02
N ARG A 202 -9.52 14.42 -13.46
CA ARG A 202 -8.81 13.15 -13.65
C ARG A 202 -7.60 13.27 -14.56
N HIS A 203 -7.68 14.07 -15.63
CA HIS A 203 -6.64 14.21 -16.66
C HIS A 203 -6.05 15.62 -16.74
N CYS A 204 -6.00 16.35 -15.63
CA CYS A 204 -5.47 17.72 -15.61
C CYS A 204 -4.00 17.77 -16.09
N PRO A 205 -3.67 18.49 -17.19
CA PRO A 205 -2.29 18.63 -17.68
C PRO A 205 -1.46 19.64 -16.88
N TYR A 206 -2.11 20.44 -16.04
CA TYR A 206 -1.51 21.60 -15.36
C TYR A 206 -1.08 21.30 -13.93
N SER A 207 -0.74 20.05 -13.62
CA SER A 207 -0.34 19.60 -12.27
C SER A 207 -1.25 20.11 -11.16
N HIS A 208 -2.56 20.20 -11.46
CA HIS A 208 -3.58 20.71 -10.54
C HIS A 208 -3.25 22.07 -9.90
N ALA A 209 -2.58 22.97 -10.61
CA ALA A 209 -2.05 24.24 -10.08
C ALA A 209 -3.07 25.09 -9.31
N ASN A 210 -4.34 25.12 -9.74
CA ASN A 210 -5.39 25.93 -9.12
C ASN A 210 -6.25 25.15 -8.10
N VAL A 211 -5.89 23.90 -7.78
CA VAL A 211 -6.58 23.13 -6.75
C VAL A 211 -6.04 23.56 -5.38
N LYS A 212 -6.93 23.97 -4.47
CA LYS A 212 -6.56 24.41 -3.11
C LYS A 212 -6.08 23.25 -2.24
N ASN A 213 -6.99 22.34 -1.87
CA ASN A 213 -6.63 21.12 -1.16
C ASN A 213 -6.24 20.05 -2.17
N LYS A 214 -4.96 20.07 -2.59
CA LYS A 214 -4.44 19.10 -3.55
C LYS A 214 -4.45 17.69 -2.99
N ALA A 215 -3.99 17.49 -1.77
CA ALA A 215 -3.87 16.17 -1.14
C ALA A 215 -5.20 15.40 -1.19
N ALA A 216 -6.32 16.07 -0.94
CA ALA A 216 -7.66 15.46 -1.01
C ALA A 216 -8.23 15.27 -2.43
N LYS A 217 -7.67 15.91 -3.47
CA LYS A 217 -8.35 16.06 -4.77
C LYS A 217 -7.53 15.65 -5.99
N ILE A 218 -6.20 15.62 -5.92
CA ILE A 218 -5.40 15.35 -7.11
C ILE A 218 -5.63 13.92 -7.59
N GLN A 219 -5.66 13.80 -8.92
CA GLN A 219 -5.78 12.52 -9.62
C GLN A 219 -4.54 12.25 -10.49
N GLN A 220 -3.66 13.24 -10.62
CA GLN A 220 -2.38 13.14 -11.33
C GLN A 220 -1.27 13.59 -10.38
N PRO A 221 -0.01 13.15 -10.62
CA PRO A 221 1.11 13.60 -9.82
C PRO A 221 1.18 15.13 -9.74
N SER A 222 1.37 15.65 -8.53
CA SER A 222 1.46 17.09 -8.30
C SER A 222 2.28 17.40 -7.07
N ILE A 223 2.87 18.60 -7.04
CA ILE A 223 3.48 19.17 -5.85
C ILE A 223 2.37 19.43 -4.81
N LEU A 224 2.44 18.71 -3.70
CA LEU A 224 1.55 18.87 -2.55
C LEU A 224 2.07 19.91 -1.57
N TYR A 225 3.39 20.00 -1.43
CA TYR A 225 4.06 21.04 -0.66
C TYR A 225 5.30 21.52 -1.42
N LYS A 226 5.48 22.83 -1.53
CA LYS A 226 6.67 23.44 -2.12
C LYS A 226 7.45 24.11 -0.99
N GLN A 227 8.73 23.78 -0.88
CA GLN A 227 9.58 24.40 0.14
C GLN A 227 9.68 25.92 -0.06
N SER A 228 10.01 26.62 1.02
CA SER A 228 10.23 28.06 0.99
C SER A 228 11.36 28.43 0.02
N CYS A 229 11.14 29.47 -0.81
CA CYS A 229 12.15 30.01 -1.73
C CYS A 229 12.92 31.18 -1.13
N GLU A 230 12.50 31.64 0.04
CA GLU A 230 13.05 32.76 0.78
C GLU A 230 13.76 32.23 2.04
N GLU A 231 14.59 33.07 2.65
CA GLU A 231 15.14 32.80 3.99
C GLU A 231 14.00 32.30 4.89
N THR A 232 14.17 31.12 5.47
CA THR A 232 13.26 30.60 6.50
C THR A 232 13.06 31.67 7.59
N LYS A 233 12.03 31.56 8.44
CA LYS A 233 11.84 32.51 9.57
C LYS A 233 13.08 32.70 10.47
N ASP A 234 14.06 31.80 10.35
CA ASP A 234 15.36 31.81 11.02
C ASP A 234 16.52 32.38 10.16
N GLY A 235 16.24 33.03 9.01
CA GLY A 235 17.26 33.69 8.18
C GLY A 235 18.12 32.77 7.30
N LYS A 236 17.77 31.48 7.16
CA LYS A 236 18.60 30.48 6.44
C LYS A 236 17.91 29.93 5.20
N LEU A 237 18.68 29.76 4.13
CA LEU A 237 18.28 29.07 2.90
C LEU A 237 17.83 27.62 3.21
N PRO A 238 16.88 27.06 2.43
CA PRO A 238 16.48 25.66 2.60
C PRO A 238 17.68 24.75 2.35
N MET A 239 17.99 23.88 3.32
CA MET A 239 19.11 22.93 3.25
C MET A 239 19.09 22.16 1.93
N PHE A 240 17.94 21.64 1.54
CA PHE A 240 17.77 20.86 0.32
C PHE A 240 17.15 21.70 -0.80
N SER A 241 17.93 22.58 -1.42
CA SER A 241 17.41 23.47 -2.47
C SER A 241 17.05 22.73 -3.76
N THR A 242 15.80 22.89 -4.25
CA THR A 242 15.38 22.39 -5.58
C THR A 242 16.05 23.11 -6.75
N SER A 243 16.84 24.16 -6.49
CA SER A 243 17.65 24.85 -7.50
C SER A 243 19.03 24.24 -7.70
N ASN A 244 19.39 23.23 -6.91
CA ASN A 244 20.65 22.51 -7.07
C ASN A 244 20.66 21.73 -8.41
N SER A 245 21.83 21.53 -9.01
CA SER A 245 21.95 20.80 -10.28
C SER A 245 21.67 19.31 -10.12
N GLN A 246 21.96 18.72 -8.95
CA GLN A 246 21.66 17.33 -8.62
C GLN A 246 20.50 17.27 -7.63
N ILE A 247 19.43 16.58 -8.01
CA ILE A 247 18.24 16.38 -7.19
C ILE A 247 18.10 14.90 -6.85
N LYS A 248 18.06 14.60 -5.55
CA LYS A 248 17.70 13.29 -5.03
C LYS A 248 16.20 13.23 -4.77
N VAL A 249 15.56 12.12 -5.10
CA VAL A 249 14.13 11.90 -4.87
C VAL A 249 13.95 10.77 -3.85
N LEU A 250 13.53 11.10 -2.64
CA LEU A 250 13.30 10.12 -1.58
C LEU A 250 11.86 9.61 -1.62
N PHE A 251 11.71 8.30 -1.74
CA PHE A 251 10.43 7.61 -1.53
C PHE A 251 10.07 7.69 -0.05
N PHE A 252 9.08 8.52 0.27
CA PHE A 252 8.75 8.92 1.62
C PHE A 252 7.38 8.40 2.02
N SER A 253 7.39 7.45 2.96
CA SER A 253 6.20 6.77 3.48
C SER A 253 5.59 7.47 4.70
N GLY A 254 6.34 8.39 5.32
CA GLY A 254 5.96 9.07 6.56
C GLY A 254 6.32 8.32 7.84
N GLY A 255 6.84 7.09 7.73
CA GLY A 255 7.31 6.30 8.86
C GLY A 255 8.74 6.57 9.30
N LYS A 256 9.15 5.87 10.37
CA LYS A 256 10.46 6.02 11.01
C LYS A 256 11.63 5.78 10.04
N ASP A 257 11.53 4.81 9.14
CA ASP A 257 12.66 4.39 8.29
C ASP A 257 12.94 5.41 7.19
N SER A 258 11.88 5.90 6.52
CA SER A 258 12.01 6.98 5.54
C SER A 258 12.40 8.32 6.20
N PHE A 259 11.99 8.56 7.45
CA PHE A 259 12.49 9.69 8.24
C PHE A 259 13.98 9.58 8.59
N LEU A 260 14.45 8.40 9.03
CA LEU A 260 15.86 8.14 9.29
C LEU A 260 16.71 8.25 8.01
N ALA A 261 16.14 7.90 6.84
CA ALA A 261 16.77 8.14 5.55
C ALA A 261 16.99 9.64 5.28
N ILE A 262 16.05 10.52 5.64
CA ILE A 262 16.25 11.98 5.56
C ILE A 262 17.45 12.39 6.44
N ARG A 263 17.51 11.91 7.69
CA ARG A 263 18.63 12.23 8.60
C ARG A 263 19.98 11.73 8.06
N ALA A 264 20.01 10.57 7.42
CA ALA A 264 21.19 10.08 6.72
C ALA A 264 21.59 10.98 5.53
N LEU A 265 20.62 11.48 4.77
CA LEU A 265 20.87 12.46 3.70
C LEU A 265 21.36 13.81 4.23
N VAL A 266 20.90 14.26 5.41
CA VAL A 266 21.43 15.46 6.07
C VAL A 266 22.93 15.31 6.35
N ARG A 267 23.36 14.15 6.87
CA ARG A 267 24.79 13.87 7.09
C ARG A 267 25.58 13.85 5.78
N LYS A 268 25.09 13.14 4.76
CA LYS A 268 25.71 13.14 3.43
C LYS A 268 25.83 14.54 2.83
N HIS A 269 24.83 15.40 3.03
CA HIS A 269 24.90 16.78 2.54
C HIS A 269 26.04 17.58 3.19
N TYR A 270 26.39 17.29 4.45
CA TYR A 270 27.55 17.90 5.10
C TYR A 270 28.89 17.26 4.67
N GLU A 271 28.88 15.98 4.30
CA GLU A 271 30.08 15.20 3.93
C GLU A 271 30.45 15.34 2.46
N ASP A 272 29.48 15.10 1.57
CA ASP A 272 29.65 15.04 0.11
C ASP A 272 29.39 16.39 -0.57
N GLY A 273 28.76 17.33 0.15
CA GLY A 273 28.38 18.65 -0.34
C GLY A 273 26.90 18.78 -0.72
N PRO A 274 26.48 19.96 -1.19
CA PRO A 274 25.07 20.30 -1.29
C PRO A 274 24.37 19.63 -2.47
N PHE A 275 23.14 19.15 -2.23
CA PHE A 275 22.23 18.61 -3.24
C PHE A 275 20.77 18.99 -2.91
N GLY A 276 19.90 18.94 -3.90
CA GLY A 276 18.46 19.11 -3.69
C GLY A 276 17.80 17.81 -3.28
N LEU A 277 16.74 17.88 -2.46
CA LEU A 277 15.95 16.73 -2.03
C LEU A 277 14.48 17.02 -2.29
N ILE A 278 13.79 16.05 -2.89
CA ILE A 278 12.34 16.06 -3.06
C ILE A 278 11.79 14.77 -2.46
N LEU A 279 10.75 14.90 -1.65
CA LEU A 279 9.98 13.77 -1.15
C LEU A 279 8.97 13.35 -2.22
N LEU A 280 8.87 12.06 -2.47
CA LEU A 280 7.88 11.45 -3.35
C LEU A 280 7.09 10.43 -2.55
N THR A 281 5.76 10.57 -2.55
CA THR A 281 4.88 9.62 -1.84
C THR A 281 3.76 9.13 -2.75
N THR A 282 3.49 7.83 -2.71
CA THR A 282 2.35 7.21 -3.37
C THR A 282 1.22 7.02 -2.37
N PHE A 283 -0.02 7.20 -2.81
CA PHE A 283 -1.19 7.04 -1.95
C PHE A 283 -2.41 6.64 -2.78
N ASP A 284 -3.35 5.93 -2.19
CA ASP A 284 -4.57 5.56 -2.89
C ASP A 284 -5.42 6.81 -3.22
N ALA A 285 -5.89 6.91 -4.47
CA ALA A 285 -6.60 8.07 -4.96
C ALA A 285 -7.99 8.26 -4.34
N THR A 286 -8.55 7.21 -3.72
CA THR A 286 -9.89 7.22 -3.13
C THR A 286 -9.81 7.46 -1.62
N SER A 287 -9.10 6.61 -0.89
CA SER A 287 -8.96 6.67 0.57
C SER A 287 -8.02 7.79 1.02
N ARG A 288 -7.11 8.24 0.14
CA ARG A 288 -6.05 9.21 0.46
C ARG A 288 -5.06 8.73 1.52
N VAL A 289 -4.97 7.41 1.68
CA VAL A 289 -4.05 6.74 2.60
C VAL A 289 -2.85 6.21 1.82
N ILE A 290 -1.67 6.31 2.43
CA ILE A 290 -0.46 5.66 1.95
C ILE A 290 -0.60 4.19 2.29
N ALA A 291 -0.59 3.35 1.26
CA ALA A 291 -0.80 1.92 1.39
C ALA A 291 0.13 1.33 2.47
N HIS A 292 -0.38 0.36 3.24
CA HIS A 292 0.30 -0.37 4.32
C HIS A 292 0.65 0.43 5.59
N GLN A 293 1.00 1.72 5.48
CA GLN A 293 1.38 2.49 6.66
C GLN A 293 0.19 2.96 7.51
N GLU A 294 -1.02 2.93 6.95
CA GLU A 294 -2.24 3.53 7.54
C GLU A 294 -2.09 5.04 7.82
N VAL A 295 -1.18 5.69 7.10
CA VAL A 295 -0.90 7.12 7.23
C VAL A 295 -1.66 7.89 6.15
N SER A 296 -2.49 8.85 6.56
CA SER A 296 -3.14 9.76 5.61
C SER A 296 -2.13 10.69 4.92
N ILE A 297 -2.38 11.02 3.64
CA ILE A 297 -1.55 11.96 2.88
C ILE A 297 -1.41 13.33 3.57
N ASP A 298 -2.41 13.77 4.33
CA ASP A 298 -2.36 15.04 5.05
C ASP A 298 -1.29 15.05 6.15
N GLN A 299 -1.04 13.91 6.80
CA GLN A 299 0.07 13.79 7.77
C GLN A 299 1.42 13.92 7.05
N VAL A 300 1.57 13.34 5.86
CA VAL A 300 2.81 13.46 5.08
C VAL A 300 3.02 14.88 4.55
N VAL A 301 1.96 15.56 4.14
CA VAL A 301 2.01 17.00 3.82
C VAL A 301 2.44 17.81 5.03
N LYS A 302 1.93 17.47 6.23
CA LYS A 302 2.34 18.11 7.49
C LYS A 302 3.82 17.86 7.80
N GLN A 303 4.34 16.65 7.56
CA GLN A 303 5.77 16.35 7.70
C GLN A 303 6.61 17.18 6.73
N ALA A 304 6.26 17.18 5.45
CA ALA A 304 6.96 17.94 4.41
C ALA A 304 6.97 19.45 4.73
N SER A 305 5.84 19.98 5.19
CA SER A 305 5.71 21.38 5.59
C SER A 305 6.56 21.72 6.81
N HIS A 306 6.62 20.83 7.81
CA HIS A 306 7.42 21.07 9.00
C HIS A 306 8.92 20.96 8.72
N LEU A 307 9.33 19.98 7.91
CA LEU A 307 10.73 19.77 7.53
C LEU A 307 11.21 20.75 6.45
N ASP A 308 10.28 21.49 5.84
CA ASP A 308 10.49 22.39 4.70
C ASP A 308 11.21 21.71 3.52
N ILE A 309 10.68 20.56 3.10
CA ILE A 309 11.19 19.78 1.96
C ILE A 309 10.04 19.60 0.97
N THR A 310 10.29 19.92 -0.30
CA THR A 310 9.28 19.79 -1.36
C THR A 310 8.73 18.37 -1.43
N LEU A 311 7.39 18.24 -1.49
CA LEU A 311 6.68 16.96 -1.56
C LEU A 311 5.87 16.86 -2.85
N VAL A 312 6.07 15.77 -3.57
CA VAL A 312 5.25 15.34 -4.71
C VAL A 312 4.41 14.13 -4.30
N GLY A 313 3.11 14.27 -4.49
CA GLY A 313 2.16 13.19 -4.28
C GLY A 313 1.80 12.50 -5.59
N ILE A 314 1.79 11.17 -5.60
CA ILE A 314 1.40 10.32 -6.73
C ILE A 314 0.15 9.51 -6.32
N PRO A 315 -1.05 9.93 -6.75
CA PRO A 315 -2.24 9.14 -6.50
C PRO A 315 -2.19 7.85 -7.34
N LEU A 316 -2.30 6.69 -6.69
CA LEU A 316 -2.49 5.39 -7.32
C LEU A 316 -3.98 5.16 -7.54
N ARG A 317 -4.37 4.71 -8.73
CA ARG A 317 -5.77 4.62 -9.14
C ARG A 317 -6.08 3.19 -9.54
N ARG A 318 -6.99 2.55 -8.80
CA ARG A 318 -7.57 1.27 -9.20
C ARG A 318 -8.39 1.44 -10.49
N GLY A 319 -8.41 0.42 -11.34
CA GLY A 319 -9.15 0.44 -12.61
C GLY A 319 -8.58 1.37 -13.70
N SER A 320 -7.43 2.04 -13.49
CA SER A 320 -6.85 2.90 -14.53
C SER A 320 -6.16 2.12 -15.64
N GLY A 321 -5.70 0.90 -15.35
CA GLY A 321 -4.86 0.11 -16.27
C GLY A 321 -3.40 0.59 -16.35
N GLU A 322 -3.00 1.57 -15.54
CA GLU A 322 -1.60 1.99 -15.39
C GLU A 322 -0.89 1.14 -14.35
N THR A 323 0.37 0.77 -14.61
CA THR A 323 1.21 0.08 -13.63
C THR A 323 1.73 1.05 -12.57
N TYR A 324 2.22 0.53 -11.43
CA TYR A 324 2.94 1.34 -10.44
C TYR A 324 4.06 2.16 -11.10
N THR A 325 4.86 1.50 -11.92
CA THR A 325 6.01 2.12 -12.57
C THR A 325 5.61 3.20 -13.57
N ASP A 326 4.45 3.05 -14.23
CA ASP A 326 3.89 4.12 -15.06
C ASP A 326 3.59 5.38 -14.22
N ARG A 327 3.00 5.20 -13.04
CA ARG A 327 2.67 6.30 -12.12
C ARG A 327 3.92 6.97 -11.57
N ILE A 328 4.94 6.19 -11.20
CA ILE A 328 6.25 6.74 -10.79
C ILE A 328 6.89 7.54 -11.92
N ARG A 329 6.90 7.02 -13.15
CA ARG A 329 7.43 7.73 -14.32
C ARG A 329 6.71 9.06 -14.55
N CYS A 330 5.38 9.08 -14.38
CA CYS A 330 4.61 10.32 -14.41
C CYS A 330 4.98 11.27 -13.26
N GLY A 331 5.25 10.76 -12.06
CA GLY A 331 5.76 11.53 -10.94
C GLY A 331 7.12 12.17 -11.20
N LEU A 332 8.07 11.41 -11.74
CA LEU A 332 9.39 11.92 -12.12
C LEU A 332 9.30 12.98 -13.22
N LYS A 333 8.42 12.81 -14.22
CA LYS A 333 8.12 13.84 -15.22
C LYS A 333 7.54 15.11 -14.59
N ALA A 334 6.64 14.97 -13.62
CA ALA A 334 6.11 16.10 -12.88
C ALA A 334 7.24 16.81 -12.10
N ILE A 335 8.16 16.07 -11.48
CA ILE A 335 9.36 16.61 -10.83
C ILE A 335 10.22 17.43 -11.80
N GLN A 336 10.58 16.83 -12.94
CA GLN A 336 11.40 17.48 -13.94
C GLN A 336 10.76 18.77 -14.49
N SER A 337 9.42 18.86 -14.50
CA SER A 337 8.71 20.04 -15.00
C SER A 337 8.79 21.29 -14.11
N PHE A 338 9.17 21.16 -12.84
CA PHE A 338 9.25 22.29 -11.91
C PHE A 338 10.64 22.62 -11.38
N ILE A 339 11.59 21.68 -11.47
CA ILE A 339 12.99 21.98 -11.18
C ILE A 339 13.60 22.77 -12.36
N PRO A 340 14.65 23.58 -12.13
CA PRO A 340 15.30 24.32 -13.22
C PRO A 340 15.80 23.41 -14.34
N LEU A 341 15.88 23.93 -15.57
CA LEU A 341 16.31 23.15 -16.74
C LEU A 341 17.73 22.59 -16.62
N GLN A 342 18.59 23.26 -15.86
CA GLN A 342 19.95 22.80 -15.55
C GLN A 342 20.01 21.72 -14.44
N SER A 343 18.89 21.46 -13.77
CA SER A 343 18.77 20.47 -12.71
C SER A 343 18.24 19.15 -13.26
N ARG A 344 18.76 18.05 -12.73
CA ARG A 344 18.30 16.70 -13.08
C ARG A 344 18.03 15.88 -11.82
N VAL A 345 17.11 14.92 -11.94
CA VAL A 345 17.00 13.85 -10.96
C VAL A 345 18.24 12.95 -11.10
N SER A 346 19.07 12.90 -10.08
CA SER A 346 20.32 12.12 -10.08
C SER A 346 20.11 10.72 -9.50
N SER A 347 19.29 10.62 -8.45
CA SER A 347 19.07 9.35 -7.75
C SER A 347 17.68 9.25 -7.13
N LEU A 348 17.20 8.00 -7.04
CA LEU A 348 16.03 7.60 -6.27
C LEU A 348 16.51 7.00 -4.96
N VAL A 349 16.01 7.53 -3.84
CA VAL A 349 16.46 7.17 -2.51
C VAL A 349 15.36 6.39 -1.79
N PHE A 350 15.75 5.33 -1.08
CA PHE A 350 14.83 4.51 -0.29
C PHE A 350 15.30 4.36 1.15
N GLY A 351 14.34 4.20 2.06
CA GLY A 351 14.58 4.00 3.48
C GLY A 351 14.69 2.52 3.91
N ASP A 352 14.89 1.58 2.98
CA ASP A 352 14.97 0.16 3.30
C ASP A 352 16.19 -0.13 4.21
N LEU A 353 16.01 -0.98 5.24
CA LEU A 353 17.08 -1.25 6.21
C LEU A 353 17.97 -2.42 5.81
N HIS A 354 17.43 -3.61 5.54
CA HIS A 354 18.30 -4.77 5.22
C HIS A 354 17.67 -5.94 4.44
N LEU A 355 16.38 -5.90 4.12
CA LEU A 355 15.72 -6.98 3.39
C LEU A 355 16.18 -7.08 1.93
N SER A 356 17.18 -7.93 1.67
CA SER A 356 17.84 -8.04 0.35
C SER A 356 16.87 -8.25 -0.81
N HIS A 357 15.82 -9.05 -0.62
CA HIS A 357 14.83 -9.29 -1.67
C HIS A 357 14.05 -8.04 -2.06
N VAL A 358 13.76 -7.14 -1.10
CA VAL A 358 13.10 -5.85 -1.36
C VAL A 358 13.98 -4.99 -2.25
N LYS A 359 15.26 -4.88 -1.88
CA LYS A 359 16.25 -4.14 -2.66
C LYS A 359 16.43 -4.73 -4.06
N GLU A 360 16.63 -6.03 -4.18
CA GLU A 360 16.83 -6.70 -5.48
C GLU A 360 15.65 -6.49 -6.43
N TRP A 361 14.43 -6.53 -5.88
CA TRP A 361 13.25 -6.25 -6.67
C TRP A 361 13.15 -4.76 -7.06
N ARG A 362 13.50 -3.80 -6.17
CA ARG A 362 13.48 -2.37 -6.51
C ARG A 362 14.49 -2.09 -7.61
N ASP A 363 15.67 -2.68 -7.49
CA ASP A 363 16.73 -2.62 -8.50
C ASP A 363 16.21 -3.14 -9.85
N LYS A 364 15.46 -4.25 -9.87
CA LYS A 364 14.86 -4.80 -11.10
C LYS A 364 13.73 -3.94 -11.68
N ILE A 365 12.79 -3.47 -10.85
CA ILE A 365 11.63 -2.71 -11.29
C ILE A 365 12.01 -1.29 -11.71
N LEU A 366 13.03 -0.68 -11.13
CA LEU A 366 13.37 0.72 -11.40
C LEU A 366 14.61 0.87 -12.29
N ALA A 367 15.26 -0.24 -12.69
CA ALA A 367 16.41 -0.25 -13.60
C ALA A 367 16.19 0.55 -14.90
N HIS A 368 14.94 0.67 -15.36
CA HIS A 368 14.60 1.35 -16.60
C HIS A 368 14.25 2.84 -16.45
N LEU A 369 14.49 3.43 -15.27
CA LEU A 369 14.23 4.86 -15.02
C LEU A 369 15.48 5.76 -15.14
N ASP A 370 16.62 5.24 -15.62
CA ASP A 370 17.89 5.97 -15.82
C ASP A 370 18.35 6.79 -14.59
N CYS A 371 17.99 6.34 -13.39
CA CYS A 371 18.37 6.98 -12.11
C CYS A 371 19.17 6.01 -11.25
N GLU A 372 20.17 6.51 -10.53
CA GLU A 372 20.89 5.72 -9.54
C GLU A 372 19.97 5.41 -8.34
N LEU A 373 20.05 4.21 -7.77
CA LEU A 373 19.27 3.84 -6.58
C LEU A 373 20.17 3.92 -5.33
N GLU A 374 19.78 4.75 -4.36
CA GLU A 374 20.50 4.96 -3.11
C GLU A 374 19.71 4.43 -1.90
N TYR A 375 20.42 3.79 -0.96
CA TYR A 375 19.85 3.22 0.25
C TYR A 375 20.65 3.70 1.48
N PRO A 376 20.42 4.94 1.99
CA PRO A 376 21.31 5.59 2.96
C PRO A 376 21.38 4.93 4.34
N VAL A 377 20.38 4.12 4.68
CA VAL A 377 20.28 3.41 5.97
C VAL A 377 20.50 1.89 5.83
N TRP A 378 20.87 1.43 4.63
CA TRP A 378 21.06 0.01 4.35
C TRP A 378 22.16 -0.62 5.20
N LYS A 379 21.84 -1.78 5.80
CA LYS A 379 22.70 -2.57 6.69
C LYS A 379 23.27 -1.79 7.88
N ARG A 380 22.69 -0.65 8.24
CA ARG A 380 22.99 -0.01 9.53
C ARG A 380 22.42 -0.84 10.66
N SER A 381 23.10 -0.88 11.79
CA SER A 381 22.61 -1.65 12.93
C SER A 381 21.35 -1.00 13.51
N TYR A 382 20.43 -1.80 14.03
CA TYR A 382 19.24 -1.29 14.72
C TYR A 382 19.59 -0.38 15.89
N MET A 383 20.71 -0.63 16.58
CA MET A 383 21.17 0.24 17.66
C MET A 383 21.58 1.63 17.12
N ASP A 384 22.32 1.70 16.01
CA ASP A 384 22.68 2.99 15.40
C ASP A 384 21.44 3.77 14.94
N LEU A 385 20.46 3.08 14.35
CA LEU A 385 19.21 3.68 13.89
C LEU A 385 18.37 4.18 15.08
N LEU A 386 18.33 3.41 16.16
CA LEU A 386 17.62 3.77 17.38
C LEU A 386 18.26 4.97 18.08
N GLU A 387 19.59 5.01 18.16
CA GLU A 387 20.34 6.17 18.67
C GLU A 387 20.09 7.42 17.82
N ASP A 388 20.07 7.29 16.49
CA ASP A 388 19.78 8.39 15.59
C ASP A 388 18.32 8.89 15.75
N LEU A 389 17.37 7.98 15.96
CA LEU A 389 15.98 8.30 16.24
C LEU A 389 15.83 9.02 17.59
N GLU A 390 16.45 8.51 18.66
CA GLU A 390 16.46 9.14 19.98
C GLU A 390 17.08 10.54 19.94
N ALA A 391 18.19 10.70 19.21
CA ALA A 391 18.85 11.99 19.02
C ALA A 391 17.95 13.01 18.29
N SER A 392 17.05 12.55 17.40
CA SER A 392 16.08 13.40 16.72
C SER A 392 14.98 13.93 17.64
N LYS A 393 14.71 13.23 18.76
CA LYS A 393 13.58 13.44 19.68
C LYS A 393 12.21 13.35 19.01
N VAL A 394 12.12 12.89 17.76
CA VAL A 394 10.86 12.70 17.05
C VAL A 394 10.19 11.42 17.57
N PRO A 395 9.00 11.49 18.16
CA PRO A 395 8.23 10.31 18.48
C PRO A 395 7.70 9.67 17.21
N CYS A 396 7.94 8.37 17.08
CA CYS A 396 7.37 7.54 16.04
C CYS A 396 6.23 6.73 16.65
N GLU A 397 4.99 7.02 16.29
CA GLU A 397 3.81 6.32 16.81
C GLU A 397 3.48 5.14 15.90
N VAL A 398 3.15 3.97 16.47
CA VAL A 398 2.70 2.81 15.72
C VAL A 398 1.37 3.15 15.04
N SER A 399 1.37 3.18 13.72
CA SER A 399 0.22 3.58 12.90
C SER A 399 -0.57 2.39 12.36
N GLY A 400 0.06 1.21 12.25
CA GLY A 400 -0.57 -0.05 11.85
C GLY A 400 0.18 -1.22 12.48
N SER A 401 -0.49 -2.33 12.80
CA SER A 401 0.19 -3.52 13.33
C SER A 401 -0.56 -4.80 12.99
N THR A 402 0.18 -5.84 12.61
CA THR A 402 -0.33 -7.22 12.47
C THR A 402 -0.24 -8.01 13.79
N ARG A 403 0.34 -7.39 14.83
CA ARG A 403 0.65 -7.93 16.15
C ARG A 403 0.15 -6.97 17.24
N GLU A 404 -1.11 -6.53 17.14
CA GLU A 404 -1.69 -5.51 18.03
C GLU A 404 -1.67 -5.87 19.52
N GLU A 405 -1.67 -7.17 19.87
CA GLU A 405 -1.55 -7.60 21.26
C GLU A 405 -0.16 -7.25 21.83
N GLU A 406 0.89 -7.46 21.04
CA GLU A 406 2.26 -7.18 21.44
C GLU A 406 2.66 -5.71 21.21
N VAL A 407 2.16 -5.12 20.12
CA VAL A 407 2.45 -3.77 19.62
C VAL A 407 1.14 -3.05 19.27
N PRO A 408 0.42 -2.52 20.28
CA PRO A 408 -0.83 -1.81 20.04
C PRO A 408 -0.64 -0.54 19.20
N LEU A 409 -1.66 -0.19 18.41
CA LEU A 409 -1.73 1.09 17.72
C LEU A 409 -1.61 2.25 18.72
N GLY A 410 -0.92 3.32 18.32
CA GLY A 410 -0.67 4.47 19.17
C GLY A 410 0.53 4.32 20.13
N THR A 411 1.16 3.14 20.17
CA THR A 411 2.37 2.94 20.99
C THR A 411 3.52 3.74 20.39
N VAL A 412 4.28 4.47 21.22
CA VAL A 412 5.51 5.12 20.76
C VAL A 412 6.61 4.08 20.58
N PHE A 413 7.20 4.03 19.39
CA PHE A 413 8.41 3.28 19.10
C PHE A 413 9.62 3.97 19.72
N ASP A 414 10.13 3.36 20.79
CA ASP A 414 11.31 3.81 21.53
C ASP A 414 12.19 2.60 21.92
N ARG A 415 13.32 2.86 22.60
CA ARG A 415 14.22 1.80 23.07
C ARG A 415 13.55 0.82 24.03
N LYS A 416 12.54 1.26 24.77
CA LYS A 416 11.79 0.38 25.67
C LYS A 416 10.95 -0.62 24.87
N LEU A 417 10.25 -0.17 23.82
CA LEU A 417 9.52 -1.06 22.92
C LEU A 417 10.48 -1.98 22.18
N TYR A 418 11.57 -1.46 21.61
CA TYR A 418 12.60 -2.27 20.96
C TYR A 418 13.10 -3.40 21.87
N ASN A 419 13.52 -3.08 23.11
CA ASN A 419 14.00 -4.06 24.08
C ASN A 419 12.93 -5.06 24.54
N LYS A 420 11.64 -4.70 24.46
CA LYS A 420 10.54 -5.64 24.69
C LYS A 420 10.47 -6.67 23.55
N LEU A 421 10.66 -6.23 22.31
CA LEU A 421 10.50 -7.06 21.11
C LEU A 421 11.67 -7.99 20.83
N ILE A 422 12.92 -7.62 21.17
CA ILE A 422 14.10 -8.46 20.93
C ILE A 422 14.05 -9.86 21.57
N ASN A 423 13.20 -10.05 22.60
CA ASN A 423 13.01 -11.32 23.28
C ASN A 423 11.81 -12.11 22.74
N THR A 424 11.24 -11.67 21.62
CA THR A 424 10.08 -12.27 20.97
C THR A 424 10.44 -12.70 19.54
N GLU A 425 9.48 -13.28 18.82
CA GLU A 425 9.64 -13.62 17.40
C GLU A 425 9.40 -12.42 16.45
N ILE A 426 9.05 -11.25 16.99
CA ILE A 426 8.77 -10.02 16.23
C ILE A 426 10.09 -9.32 15.91
N ASP A 427 10.28 -8.90 14.66
CA ASP A 427 11.41 -8.04 14.31
C ASP A 427 11.36 -6.73 15.12
N GLY A 428 12.46 -6.41 15.80
CA GLY A 428 12.52 -5.26 16.71
C GLY A 428 12.28 -3.90 16.06
N PHE A 429 12.46 -3.78 14.74
CA PHE A 429 12.13 -2.59 13.95
C PHE A 429 10.88 -2.77 13.07
N GLY A 430 10.23 -3.93 13.10
CA GLY A 430 9.02 -4.23 12.31
C GLY A 430 9.30 -4.40 10.81
N GLU A 431 10.52 -4.74 10.41
CA GLU A 431 10.92 -4.83 8.99
C GLU A 431 10.14 -5.91 8.21
N CYS A 432 9.63 -6.94 8.89
CA CYS A 432 8.89 -8.03 8.24
C CYS A 432 7.37 -7.77 8.19
N GLY A 433 6.94 -6.52 8.39
CA GLY A 433 5.53 -6.11 8.33
C GLY A 433 4.76 -6.29 9.64
N GLU A 434 5.46 -6.47 10.77
CA GLU A 434 4.81 -6.62 12.09
C GLU A 434 4.11 -5.34 12.54
N PHE A 435 4.71 -4.18 12.23
CA PHE A 435 4.10 -2.88 12.48
C PHE A 435 4.67 -1.77 11.59
N HIS A 436 3.85 -0.75 11.41
CA HIS A 436 4.15 0.48 10.71
C HIS A 436 4.16 1.65 11.68
N SER A 437 4.76 2.78 11.27
CA SER A 437 4.89 3.93 12.16
C SER A 437 4.63 5.24 11.44
N LEU A 438 4.30 6.26 12.21
CA LEU A 438 4.21 7.65 11.81
C LEU A 438 5.25 8.48 12.58
N ALA A 439 6.21 9.06 11.88
CA ALA A 439 7.18 9.97 12.48
C ALA A 439 6.54 11.36 12.70
N MET A 440 6.19 11.71 13.93
CA MET A 440 5.50 12.96 14.25
C MET A 440 6.47 14.15 14.33
N VAL A 441 7.18 14.43 13.23
CA VAL A 441 8.27 15.42 13.16
C VAL A 441 7.89 16.81 13.68
N TRP A 442 6.61 17.18 13.57
CA TRP A 442 6.09 18.50 13.97
C TRP A 442 6.05 18.75 15.48
N VAL A 443 6.31 17.76 16.32
CA VAL A 443 6.32 17.92 17.78
C VAL A 443 7.64 18.44 18.32
N VAL A 444 8.68 18.51 17.49
CA VAL A 444 10.00 19.05 17.85
C VAL A 444 10.40 20.12 16.83
N PRO A 445 11.38 21.00 17.12
CA PRO A 445 11.88 21.94 16.13
C PRO A 445 12.53 21.22 14.93
N ARG A 446 12.35 21.76 13.72
CA ARG A 446 12.94 21.25 12.48
C ARG A 446 14.45 20.95 12.60
N SER A 447 15.20 21.87 13.21
CA SER A 447 16.65 21.71 13.42
C SER A 447 16.99 20.49 14.28
N THR A 448 16.17 20.20 15.29
CA THR A 448 16.30 19.02 16.15
C THR A 448 15.91 17.75 15.40
N ALA A 449 14.76 17.76 14.73
CA ALA A 449 14.27 16.62 13.94
C ALA A 449 15.28 16.18 12.89
N LEU A 450 15.92 17.13 12.19
CA LEU A 450 16.89 16.84 11.14
C LEU A 450 18.32 16.66 11.66
N GLY A 451 18.62 17.08 12.88
CA GLY A 451 20.00 17.09 13.40
C GLY A 451 20.89 18.10 12.67
N LEU A 452 20.34 19.28 12.36
CA LEU A 452 21.10 20.35 11.71
C LEU A 452 22.15 20.88 12.69
N ARG A 453 23.37 21.11 12.19
CA ARG A 453 24.42 21.75 12.99
C ARG A 453 23.97 23.17 13.33
N VAL A 454 24.04 23.52 14.61
CA VAL A 454 23.89 24.92 15.06
C VAL A 454 25.18 25.62 14.59
N GLU A 455 25.04 26.58 13.69
CA GLU A 455 26.15 27.46 13.31
C GLU A 455 26.41 28.50 14.39
#